data_AF-A0A3L6DM53-F1
#
_entry.id   AF-A0A3L6DM53-F1
#
_cell.length_a   1.000
_cell.length_b   1.000
_cell.length_c   1.000
_cell.angle_alpha   90.00
_cell.angle_beta   90.00
_cell.angle_gamma   90.00
#
_symmetry.space_group_name_H-M   'P 1'
#
loop_
_entity.id
_entity.type
_entity.pdbx_description
1 polymer ?
#
loop_
_entity_poly.entity_id
_entity_poly.type
_entity_poly.pdbx_seq_one_letter_code
_entity_poly.pdbx_strand_id
1 'polypeptide(L)'
;MLKQKNNIWSLELDWSSSQTKEELVSDAEQDQGVLGALEPPSQIKNMRICGYRGLCLPHWMMQNDSCCADKLIKQTSICQLLSLTDMTLEGFPNLKYIRGLLVFGSLKSLNLLRMANLEELWTTTNGSKIHGCCFPVLSELCITGCPKLNVKPYFPPSLITLAFEDSNEQLLSPSSFSHRLPLSADEPSSSCNVHSDSAALHLKKLRLTGSSSSWGYLRHCTELEILHIECCNDMAELLEILQNLTSHPCSSCL
;
A
#
# COMPACT_ATOMS: atom_id res chain seq x y z
N MET A 1 -13.38 -15.43 -22.91
CA MET A 1 -12.65 -14.33 -22.25
C MET A 1 -12.15 -14.81 -20.88
N LEU A 2 -11.03 -14.27 -20.36
CA LEU A 2 -10.42 -14.75 -19.09
C LEU A 2 -11.42 -14.71 -17.91
N LYS A 3 -12.23 -13.65 -17.83
CA LYS A 3 -13.34 -13.47 -16.88
C LYS A 3 -14.28 -14.68 -16.70
N GLN A 4 -14.46 -15.50 -17.73
CA GLN A 4 -15.36 -16.67 -17.70
C GLN A 4 -14.68 -17.95 -17.18
N LYS A 5 -13.37 -17.91 -16.90
CA LYS A 5 -12.61 -19.07 -16.44
C LYS A 5 -12.65 -19.19 -14.91
N ASN A 6 -13.77 -19.70 -14.40
CA ASN A 6 -14.04 -19.79 -12.95
C ASN A 6 -13.09 -20.73 -12.17
N ASN A 7 -12.31 -21.58 -12.84
CA ASN A 7 -11.38 -22.49 -12.18
C ASN A 7 -10.00 -21.86 -11.91
N ILE A 8 -9.79 -20.60 -12.31
CA ILE A 8 -8.53 -19.88 -12.10
C ILE A 8 -8.58 -19.16 -10.75
N TRP A 9 -7.65 -19.52 -9.87
CA TRP A 9 -7.49 -18.90 -8.54
C TRP A 9 -6.18 -18.09 -8.41
N SER A 10 -5.24 -18.25 -9.34
CA SER A 10 -3.99 -17.49 -9.41
C SER A 10 -3.79 -16.94 -10.81
N LEU A 11 -3.47 -15.66 -10.92
CA LEU A 11 -3.18 -14.97 -12.17
C LEU A 11 -1.81 -14.33 -12.11
N GLU A 12 -0.93 -14.70 -13.03
CA GLU A 12 0.40 -14.11 -13.19
C GLU A 12 0.54 -13.58 -14.61
N LEU A 13 0.92 -12.32 -14.74
CA LEU A 13 1.09 -11.62 -16.01
C LEU A 13 2.47 -10.94 -16.02
N ASP A 14 3.27 -11.20 -17.05
CA ASP A 14 4.65 -10.72 -17.11
C ASP A 14 4.96 -10.09 -18.47
N TRP A 15 5.31 -8.80 -18.44
CA TRP A 15 5.74 -8.00 -19.58
C TRP A 15 7.25 -7.82 -19.66
N SER A 16 8.02 -8.32 -18.68
CA SER A 16 9.47 -8.10 -18.60
C SER A 16 10.27 -8.68 -19.77
N SER A 17 9.71 -9.66 -20.49
CA SER A 17 10.31 -10.25 -21.70
C SER A 17 10.17 -9.40 -22.97
N SER A 18 9.40 -8.31 -22.93
CA SER A 18 9.12 -7.46 -24.09
C SER A 18 10.13 -6.32 -24.32
N GLN A 19 11.25 -6.32 -23.59
CA GLN A 19 12.29 -5.28 -23.66
C GLN A 19 12.99 -5.23 -25.04
N THR A 20 12.40 -4.52 -25.98
CA THR A 20 13.15 -3.79 -27.00
C THR A 20 13.77 -2.55 -26.35
N LYS A 21 15.02 -2.23 -26.69
CA LYS A 21 15.89 -1.26 -25.98
C LYS A 21 15.38 0.19 -25.93
N GLU A 22 14.24 0.49 -26.54
CA GLU A 22 13.61 1.81 -26.53
C GLU A 22 12.14 1.63 -26.11
N GLU A 23 11.76 2.15 -24.94
CA GLU A 23 10.35 2.25 -24.55
C GLU A 23 9.68 3.33 -25.39
N LEU A 24 8.79 2.93 -26.29
CA LEU A 24 8.00 3.85 -27.10
C LEU A 24 6.67 4.16 -26.40
N VAL A 25 6.13 5.37 -26.61
CA VAL A 25 4.79 5.75 -26.10
C VAL A 25 3.71 4.76 -26.56
N SER A 26 3.87 4.17 -27.75
CA SER A 26 2.98 3.13 -28.29
C SER A 26 2.91 1.87 -27.42
N ASP A 27 3.99 1.52 -26.72
CA ASP A 27 4.05 0.31 -25.91
C ASP A 27 3.20 0.44 -24.64
N ALA A 28 3.16 1.65 -24.06
CA ALA A 28 2.36 1.93 -22.88
C ALA A 28 0.86 1.87 -23.18
N GLU A 29 0.42 2.44 -24.31
CA GLU A 29 -0.99 2.39 -24.73
C GLU A 29 -1.44 0.96 -25.05
N GLN A 30 -0.57 0.19 -25.73
CA GLN A 30 -0.83 -1.21 -26.04
C GLN A 30 -0.97 -2.05 -24.77
N ASP A 31 0.00 -1.97 -23.86
CA ASP A 31 -0.01 -2.73 -22.61
C ASP A 31 -1.26 -2.39 -21.79
N GLN A 32 -1.64 -1.11 -21.73
CA GLN A 32 -2.85 -0.66 -21.05
C GLN A 32 -4.12 -1.22 -21.67
N GLY A 33 -4.21 -1.26 -23.00
CA GLY A 33 -5.31 -1.91 -23.71
C GLY A 33 -5.41 -3.41 -23.41
N VAL A 34 -4.27 -4.11 -23.41
CA VAL A 34 -4.19 -5.55 -23.10
C VAL A 34 -4.61 -5.81 -21.65
N LEU A 35 -4.01 -5.12 -20.68
CA LEU A 35 -4.32 -5.33 -19.27
C LEU A 35 -5.79 -4.97 -18.95
N GLY A 36 -6.33 -3.93 -19.58
CA GLY A 36 -7.74 -3.57 -19.50
C GLY A 36 -8.66 -4.68 -20.01
N ALA A 37 -8.32 -5.32 -21.14
CA ALA A 37 -9.13 -6.37 -21.76
C ALA A 37 -9.05 -7.73 -21.04
N LEU A 38 -8.02 -7.96 -20.22
CA LEU A 38 -7.83 -9.24 -19.54
C LEU A 38 -8.85 -9.53 -18.44
N GLU A 39 -9.57 -8.52 -17.90
CA GLU A 39 -10.50 -8.59 -16.76
C GLU A 39 -10.57 -9.95 -16.01
N PRO A 40 -9.95 -10.06 -14.81
CA PRO A 40 -9.85 -11.31 -14.06
C PRO A 40 -11.22 -11.85 -13.58
N PRO A 41 -11.41 -13.18 -13.46
CA PRO A 41 -12.55 -13.77 -12.77
C PRO A 41 -12.58 -13.39 -11.28
N SER A 42 -13.78 -13.29 -10.71
CA SER A 42 -14.03 -12.83 -9.32
C SER A 42 -13.49 -13.74 -8.22
N GLN A 43 -13.15 -14.99 -8.57
CA GLN A 43 -12.66 -16.02 -7.65
C GLN A 43 -11.13 -16.01 -7.49
N ILE A 44 -10.41 -15.13 -8.21
CA ILE A 44 -8.96 -15.01 -8.07
C ILE A 44 -8.60 -14.64 -6.65
N LYS A 45 -7.63 -15.38 -6.10
CA LYS A 45 -7.04 -15.19 -4.77
C LYS A 45 -5.66 -14.55 -4.86
N ASN A 46 -4.87 -14.95 -5.86
CA ASN A 46 -3.50 -14.50 -6.03
C ASN A 46 -3.35 -13.76 -7.37
N MET A 47 -2.75 -12.58 -7.33
CA MET A 47 -2.47 -11.79 -8.52
C MET A 47 -1.03 -11.28 -8.50
N ARG A 48 -0.28 -11.56 -9.57
CA ARG A 48 1.04 -10.98 -9.82
C ARG A 48 1.08 -10.33 -11.20
N ILE A 49 1.49 -9.07 -11.24
CA ILE A 49 1.71 -8.33 -12.49
C ILE A 49 3.14 -7.82 -12.46
N CYS A 50 3.91 -8.14 -13.50
CA CYS A 50 5.33 -7.79 -13.62
C CYS A 50 5.56 -7.03 -14.94
N GLY A 51 6.34 -5.94 -14.90
CA GLY A 51 6.82 -5.26 -16.10
C GLY A 51 5.80 -4.40 -16.84
N TYR A 52 4.63 -4.11 -16.26
CA TYR A 52 3.56 -3.39 -16.95
C TYR A 52 3.94 -1.93 -17.25
N ARG A 53 3.99 -1.57 -18.55
CA ARG A 53 4.46 -0.24 -19.01
C ARG A 53 3.37 0.80 -19.15
N GLY A 54 2.11 0.46 -18.90
CA GLY A 54 1.02 1.43 -19.00
C GLY A 54 1.12 2.53 -17.93
N LEU A 55 0.48 3.67 -18.21
CA LEU A 55 0.50 4.84 -17.33
C LEU A 55 -0.48 4.73 -16.16
N CYS A 56 -1.45 3.82 -16.28
CA CYS A 56 -2.62 3.74 -15.43
C CYS A 56 -2.98 2.29 -15.12
N LEU A 57 -3.52 2.03 -13.93
CA LEU A 57 -4.14 0.74 -13.63
C LEU A 57 -5.47 0.58 -14.40
N PRO A 58 -5.91 -0.66 -14.70
CA PRO A 58 -7.10 -0.90 -15.50
C PRO A 58 -8.38 -0.61 -14.72
N HIS A 59 -9.48 -0.36 -15.45
CA HIS A 59 -10.80 -0.08 -14.90
C HIS A 59 -11.34 -1.13 -13.91
N TRP A 60 -10.89 -2.39 -14.03
CA TRP A 60 -11.29 -3.45 -13.09
C TRP A 60 -10.51 -3.42 -11.75
N MET A 61 -9.53 -2.53 -11.59
CA MET A 61 -8.86 -2.20 -10.33
C MET A 61 -9.26 -0.82 -9.77
N MET A 62 -9.85 0.06 -10.59
CA MET A 62 -10.08 1.46 -10.27
C MET A 62 -11.58 1.80 -10.23
N GLN A 63 -11.98 2.66 -9.30
CA GLN A 63 -13.37 3.05 -9.09
C GLN A 63 -13.88 4.08 -10.12
N ASN A 64 -12.98 4.89 -10.67
CA ASN A 64 -13.24 5.85 -11.75
C ASN A 64 -11.95 6.04 -12.56
N ASP A 65 -12.09 6.28 -13.87
CA ASP A 65 -10.98 6.55 -14.79
C ASP A 65 -10.31 7.91 -14.46
N SER A 66 -9.55 8.00 -13.37
CA SER A 66 -8.82 9.23 -13.02
C SER A 66 -7.62 9.50 -13.92
N CYS A 67 -7.35 8.61 -14.87
CA CYS A 67 -6.14 8.59 -15.68
C CYS A 67 -6.41 8.85 -17.17
N CYS A 68 -7.68 8.83 -17.58
CA CYS A 68 -8.10 9.20 -18.93
C CYS A 68 -9.17 10.30 -18.83
N ALA A 69 -8.81 11.52 -19.23
CA ALA A 69 -9.71 12.68 -19.20
C ALA A 69 -10.91 12.54 -20.17
N ASP A 70 -10.90 11.56 -21.07
CA ASP A 70 -11.92 11.38 -22.10
C ASP A 70 -12.52 9.97 -22.08
N LYS A 71 -13.46 9.73 -21.16
CA LYS A 71 -14.69 8.95 -21.39
C LYS A 71 -15.47 8.82 -20.08
N LEU A 72 -16.60 9.52 -20.02
CA LEU A 72 -17.68 9.30 -19.05
C LEU A 72 -18.34 7.94 -19.29
N ILE A 73 -17.64 6.84 -19.03
CA ILE A 73 -18.30 5.56 -18.83
C ILE A 73 -18.59 5.48 -17.34
N LYS A 74 -19.82 5.84 -16.96
CA LYS A 74 -20.40 5.48 -15.66
C LYS A 74 -20.58 3.96 -15.61
N GLN A 75 -19.50 3.21 -15.49
CA GLN A 75 -19.58 1.83 -15.06
C GLN A 75 -19.39 1.83 -13.55
N THR A 76 -20.51 1.71 -12.84
CA THR A 76 -20.55 1.20 -11.47
C THR A 76 -20.08 -0.26 -11.49
N SER A 77 -18.79 -0.46 -11.72
CA SER A 77 -18.14 -1.75 -11.59
C SER A 77 -18.01 -2.02 -10.10
N ILE A 78 -18.98 -2.74 -9.55
CA ILE A 78 -18.87 -3.41 -8.25
C ILE A 78 -17.55 -4.19 -8.28
N CYS A 79 -16.69 -4.01 -7.27
CA CYS A 79 -15.42 -4.72 -7.17
C CYS A 79 -15.68 -6.22 -7.36
N GLN A 80 -15.25 -6.79 -8.49
CA GLN A 80 -15.44 -8.22 -8.75
C GLN A 80 -14.38 -9.06 -8.04
N LEU A 81 -13.25 -8.45 -7.65
CA LEU A 81 -12.11 -9.10 -7.00
C LEU A 81 -12.30 -9.30 -5.49
N LEU A 82 -13.51 -9.73 -5.07
CA LEU A 82 -13.84 -9.92 -3.66
C LEU A 82 -13.05 -11.05 -3.00
N SER A 83 -12.49 -11.97 -3.77
CA SER A 83 -11.74 -13.14 -3.27
C SER A 83 -10.22 -12.91 -3.22
N LEU A 84 -9.74 -11.76 -3.72
CA LEU A 84 -8.30 -11.51 -3.84
C LEU A 84 -7.69 -11.32 -2.45
N THR A 85 -6.74 -12.18 -2.09
CA THR A 85 -6.03 -12.18 -0.81
C THR A 85 -4.61 -11.69 -0.93
N ASP A 86 -3.98 -11.89 -2.09
CA ASP A 86 -2.56 -11.63 -2.32
C ASP A 86 -2.36 -10.90 -3.65
N MET A 87 -1.74 -9.72 -3.60
CA MET A 87 -1.44 -8.90 -4.77
C MET A 87 0.03 -8.52 -4.81
N THR A 88 0.68 -8.71 -5.96
CA THR A 88 2.05 -8.28 -6.24
C THR A 88 2.07 -7.44 -7.51
N LEU A 89 2.56 -6.21 -7.40
CA LEU A 89 2.83 -5.31 -8.52
C LEU A 89 4.34 -5.06 -8.57
N GLU A 90 4.95 -5.41 -9.69
CA GLU A 90 6.41 -5.45 -9.81
C GLU A 90 6.89 -4.77 -11.09
N GLY A 91 7.84 -3.85 -10.98
CA GLY A 91 8.48 -3.23 -12.15
C GLY A 91 7.51 -2.50 -13.07
N PHE A 92 6.79 -1.50 -12.57
CA PHE A 92 5.93 -0.64 -13.37
C PHE A 92 6.70 0.65 -13.71
N PRO A 93 7.41 0.74 -14.85
CA PRO A 93 8.34 1.84 -15.12
C PRO A 93 7.65 3.20 -15.25
N ASN A 94 6.41 3.23 -15.75
CA ASN A 94 5.72 4.47 -16.09
C ASN A 94 4.63 4.88 -15.08
N LEU A 95 4.27 4.00 -14.15
CA LEU A 95 3.20 4.25 -13.20
C LEU A 95 3.70 5.14 -12.06
N LYS A 96 3.10 6.33 -11.94
CA LYS A 96 3.43 7.30 -10.89
C LYS A 96 2.46 7.31 -9.72
N TYR A 97 1.20 6.99 -9.97
CA TYR A 97 0.15 7.17 -8.98
C TYR A 97 -0.79 5.96 -8.96
N ILE A 98 -1.02 5.43 -7.76
CA ILE A 98 -2.09 4.47 -7.47
C ILE A 98 -3.13 5.19 -6.64
N ARG A 99 -4.18 5.69 -7.31
CA ARG A 99 -5.27 6.45 -6.70
C ARG A 99 -6.61 5.90 -7.17
N GLY A 100 -7.67 6.12 -6.39
CA GLY A 100 -9.01 5.69 -6.77
C GLY A 100 -9.16 4.17 -6.92
N LEU A 101 -8.41 3.40 -6.14
CA LEU A 101 -8.55 1.95 -6.12
C LEU A 101 -9.96 1.56 -5.67
N LEU A 102 -10.41 0.43 -6.21
CA LEU A 102 -11.54 -0.32 -5.70
C LEU A 102 -11.27 -0.79 -4.26
N VAL A 103 -12.33 -1.07 -3.50
CA VAL A 103 -12.19 -1.69 -2.18
C VAL A 103 -11.87 -3.18 -2.37
N PHE A 104 -10.69 -3.59 -1.92
CA PHE A 104 -10.25 -4.98 -1.89
C PHE A 104 -10.57 -5.59 -0.52
N GLY A 105 -11.82 -6.03 -0.36
CA GLY A 105 -12.36 -6.47 0.94
C GLY A 105 -11.67 -7.67 1.59
N SER A 106 -10.92 -8.47 0.83
CA SER A 106 -10.25 -9.69 1.31
C SER A 106 -8.72 -9.64 1.20
N LEU A 107 -8.14 -8.53 0.74
CA LEU A 107 -6.70 -8.44 0.47
C LEU A 107 -5.92 -8.38 1.78
N LYS A 108 -5.08 -9.39 2.01
CA LYS A 108 -4.26 -9.55 3.22
C LYS A 108 -2.80 -9.17 2.99
N SER A 109 -2.29 -9.41 1.78
CA SER A 109 -0.90 -9.13 1.40
C SER A 109 -0.83 -8.27 0.15
N LEU A 110 -0.07 -7.18 0.23
CA LEU A 110 0.25 -6.30 -0.89
C LEU A 110 1.76 -6.15 -1.01
N ASN A 111 2.29 -6.42 -2.20
CA ASN A 111 3.71 -6.32 -2.51
C ASN A 111 3.92 -5.31 -3.64
N LEU A 112 4.68 -4.26 -3.38
CA LEU A 112 5.08 -3.24 -4.35
C LEU A 112 6.59 -3.33 -4.55
N LEU A 113 7.00 -3.83 -5.71
CA LEU A 113 8.38 -4.24 -5.94
C LEU A 113 8.98 -3.50 -7.14
N ARG A 114 10.16 -2.90 -6.96
CA ARG A 114 10.95 -2.23 -8.00
C ARG A 114 10.16 -1.22 -8.83
N MET A 115 9.27 -0.46 -8.18
CA MET A 115 8.45 0.58 -8.83
C MET A 115 9.13 1.96 -8.69
N ALA A 116 10.24 2.15 -9.41
CA ALA A 116 11.14 3.29 -9.23
C ALA A 116 10.49 4.68 -9.42
N ASN A 117 9.41 4.75 -10.20
CA ASN A 117 8.68 5.99 -10.49
C ASN A 117 7.36 6.13 -9.74
N LEU A 118 7.00 5.16 -8.89
CA LEU A 118 5.78 5.25 -8.09
C LEU A 118 5.97 6.30 -6.99
N GLU A 119 5.21 7.38 -7.08
CA GLU A 119 5.27 8.53 -6.18
C GLU A 119 4.20 8.44 -5.07
N GLU A 120 2.99 7.96 -5.39
CA GLU A 120 1.91 7.90 -4.40
C GLU A 120 1.04 6.64 -4.47
N LEU A 121 0.76 6.09 -3.30
CA LEU A 121 -0.28 5.09 -3.05
C LEU A 121 -1.36 5.68 -2.15
N TRP A 122 -2.61 5.70 -2.62
CA TRP A 122 -3.75 6.14 -1.82
C TRP A 122 -4.50 4.95 -1.21
N THR A 123 -4.69 4.98 0.11
CA THR A 123 -5.36 3.92 0.89
C THR A 123 -6.84 4.20 1.15
N THR A 124 -7.40 5.32 0.66
CA THR A 124 -8.80 5.70 0.81
C THR A 124 -9.53 5.79 -0.53
N THR A 125 -10.82 5.46 -0.51
CA THR A 125 -11.69 5.65 -1.66
C THR A 125 -12.07 7.14 -1.77
N ASN A 126 -11.79 7.76 -2.92
CA ASN A 126 -12.20 9.13 -3.26
C ASN A 126 -11.66 10.32 -2.42
N GLY A 127 -10.45 10.25 -1.85
CA GLY A 127 -9.69 11.46 -1.42
C GLY A 127 -10.31 12.34 -0.33
N SER A 128 -11.51 12.00 0.14
CA SER A 128 -12.25 12.64 1.20
C SER A 128 -12.26 11.69 2.39
N LYS A 129 -12.03 12.22 3.60
CA LYS A 129 -11.95 11.48 4.88
C LYS A 129 -13.25 10.78 5.30
N ILE A 130 -14.25 10.77 4.43
CA ILE A 130 -15.63 10.34 4.69
C ILE A 130 -15.93 8.95 4.10
N HIS A 131 -15.08 8.42 3.20
CA HIS A 131 -15.28 7.10 2.59
C HIS A 131 -14.10 6.17 2.86
N GLY A 132 -14.41 4.89 3.14
CA GLY A 132 -13.57 3.91 3.82
C GLY A 132 -12.25 3.54 3.12
N CYS A 133 -11.43 2.79 3.87
CA CYS A 133 -10.14 2.28 3.42
C CYS A 133 -10.31 1.28 2.26
N CYS A 134 -9.47 1.40 1.21
CA CYS A 134 -9.44 0.45 0.09
C CYS A 134 -8.97 -0.95 0.52
N PHE A 135 -8.36 -1.04 1.70
CA PHE A 135 -7.68 -2.22 2.21
C PHE A 135 -8.13 -2.53 3.66
N PRO A 136 -9.40 -2.89 3.89
CA PRO A 136 -9.94 -3.01 5.25
C PRO A 136 -9.23 -4.10 6.07
N VAL A 137 -8.68 -5.14 5.44
CA VAL A 137 -8.10 -6.32 6.11
C VAL A 137 -6.63 -6.57 5.76
N LEU A 138 -5.93 -5.58 5.21
CA LEU A 138 -4.53 -5.72 4.81
C LEU A 138 -3.62 -5.82 6.02
N SER A 139 -3.08 -7.03 6.24
CA SER A 139 -2.20 -7.33 7.37
C SER A 139 -0.72 -7.26 7.02
N GLU A 140 -0.37 -7.38 5.74
CA GLU A 140 1.02 -7.45 5.28
C GLU A 140 1.26 -6.50 4.10
N LEU A 141 2.29 -5.67 4.22
CA LEU A 141 2.72 -4.75 3.17
C LEU A 141 4.24 -4.86 2.99
N CYS A 142 4.66 -5.20 1.78
CA CYS A 142 6.06 -5.25 1.37
C CYS A 142 6.32 -4.18 0.31
N ILE A 143 7.31 -3.32 0.54
CA ILE A 143 7.70 -2.23 -0.35
C ILE A 143 9.20 -2.31 -0.61
N THR A 144 9.61 -2.84 -1.75
CA THR A 144 11.03 -2.98 -2.10
C THR A 144 11.34 -2.18 -3.35
N GLY A 145 12.42 -1.39 -3.36
CA GLY A 145 12.85 -0.63 -4.54
C GLY A 145 11.84 0.43 -5.01
N CYS A 146 11.17 1.11 -4.07
CA CYS A 146 10.19 2.17 -4.33
C CYS A 146 10.65 3.51 -3.71
N PRO A 147 11.73 4.14 -4.23
CA PRO A 147 12.42 5.25 -3.58
C PRO A 147 11.61 6.56 -3.53
N LYS A 148 10.59 6.72 -4.38
CA LYS A 148 9.75 7.93 -4.44
C LYS A 148 8.40 7.78 -3.73
N LEU A 149 8.08 6.57 -3.29
CA LEU A 149 6.72 6.25 -2.84
C LEU A 149 6.37 6.97 -1.55
N ASN A 150 5.18 7.56 -1.51
CA ASN A 150 4.52 8.04 -0.32
C ASN A 150 3.14 7.39 -0.18
N VAL A 151 2.78 6.97 1.04
CA VAL A 151 1.46 6.38 1.32
C VAL A 151 0.55 7.45 1.91
N LYS A 152 -0.57 7.68 1.26
CA LYS A 152 -1.52 8.74 1.62
C LYS A 152 -2.92 8.18 1.89
N PRO A 153 -3.67 8.74 2.85
CA PRO A 153 -3.20 9.68 3.87
C PRO A 153 -2.31 9.02 4.93
N TYR A 154 -2.43 7.71 5.10
CA TYR A 154 -1.73 6.89 6.09
C TYR A 154 -1.80 5.41 5.68
N PHE A 155 -1.03 4.54 6.33
CA PHE A 155 -1.14 3.09 6.17
C PHE A 155 -2.48 2.55 6.69
N PRO A 156 -3.00 1.42 6.15
CA PRO A 156 -4.25 0.84 6.62
C PRO A 156 -4.17 0.38 8.09
N PRO A 157 -5.17 0.67 8.95
CA PRO A 157 -5.13 0.34 10.38
C PRO A 157 -4.96 -1.16 10.70
N SER A 158 -5.32 -2.05 9.77
CA SER A 158 -5.21 -3.51 9.91
C SER A 158 -3.79 -4.05 9.68
N LEU A 159 -2.81 -3.17 9.36
CA LEU A 159 -1.45 -3.57 9.02
C LEU A 159 -0.67 -4.07 10.24
N ILE A 160 -0.19 -5.31 10.17
CA ILE A 160 0.54 -6.00 11.25
C ILE A 160 2.02 -6.18 10.89
N THR A 161 2.31 -6.43 9.62
CA THR A 161 3.65 -6.65 9.08
C THR A 161 3.96 -5.63 8.02
N LEU A 162 5.04 -4.87 8.22
CA LEU A 162 5.58 -3.93 7.24
C LEU A 162 7.02 -4.32 6.94
N ALA A 163 7.33 -4.49 5.66
CA ALA A 163 8.69 -4.67 5.18
C ALA A 163 8.97 -3.60 4.15
N PHE A 164 10.11 -2.91 4.28
CA PHE A 164 10.58 -2.07 3.19
C PHE A 164 12.09 -2.09 3.04
N GLU A 165 12.51 -2.03 1.79
CA GLU A 165 13.90 -2.12 1.34
C GLU A 165 14.11 -1.17 0.17
N ASP A 166 15.24 -0.46 0.11
CA ASP A 166 15.55 0.51 -0.96
C ASP A 166 14.39 1.44 -1.33
N SER A 167 13.72 1.99 -0.31
CA SER A 167 12.45 2.73 -0.45
C SER A 167 12.47 4.07 0.31
N ASN A 168 11.45 4.90 0.09
CA ASN A 168 11.40 6.24 0.69
C ASN A 168 11.34 6.19 2.23
N GLU A 169 12.39 6.68 2.90
CA GLU A 169 12.50 6.73 4.36
C GLU A 169 11.38 7.57 5.02
N GLN A 170 10.81 8.55 4.31
CA GLN A 170 9.72 9.39 4.83
C GLN A 170 8.41 8.62 5.04
N LEU A 171 8.30 7.40 4.49
CA LEU A 171 7.18 6.50 4.79
C LEU A 171 7.06 6.21 6.28
N LEU A 172 8.17 6.24 7.02
CA LEU A 172 8.20 6.10 8.47
C LEU A 172 7.89 7.39 9.24
N SER A 173 7.45 8.46 8.58
CA SER A 173 7.01 9.65 9.31
C SER A 173 5.75 9.39 10.15
N PRO A 174 5.62 9.94 11.37
CA PRO A 174 4.43 9.76 12.20
C PRO A 174 3.10 10.11 11.51
N SER A 175 3.14 11.01 10.52
CA SER A 175 1.99 11.37 9.68
C SER A 175 1.42 10.19 8.90
N SER A 176 2.27 9.24 8.48
CA SER A 176 1.84 8.04 7.75
C SER A 176 1.09 7.04 8.63
N PHE A 177 1.12 7.22 9.96
CA PHE A 177 0.54 6.28 10.94
C PHE A 177 -0.54 6.90 11.82
N SER A 178 -0.72 8.23 11.75
CA SER A 178 -1.67 8.95 12.59
C SER A 178 -3.05 8.99 11.92
N HIS A 179 -3.97 8.17 12.39
CA HIS A 179 -5.38 8.31 12.06
C HIS A 179 -5.99 9.43 12.90
N ARG A 180 -6.34 10.56 12.26
CA ARG A 180 -7.30 11.48 12.87
C ARG A 180 -8.71 10.96 12.60
N LEU A 181 -9.38 10.46 13.64
CA LEU A 181 -10.80 10.18 13.58
C LEU A 181 -11.56 11.47 13.21
N PRO A 182 -12.54 11.43 12.29
CA PRO A 182 -13.45 12.55 12.11
C PRO A 182 -14.25 12.74 13.39
N LEU A 183 -14.19 13.93 13.97
CA LEU A 183 -15.19 14.38 14.95
C LEU A 183 -16.56 14.31 14.28
N SER A 184 -17.47 13.53 14.87
CA SER A 184 -18.88 13.51 14.48
C SER A 184 -19.42 14.93 14.59
N ALA A 185 -19.93 15.48 13.49
CA ALA A 185 -20.46 16.84 13.44
C ALA A 185 -21.88 16.89 14.01
N ASP A 186 -22.07 16.44 15.25
CA ASP A 186 -23.33 16.55 16.00
C ASP A 186 -23.02 16.36 17.49
N GLU A 187 -22.47 17.39 18.17
CA GLU A 187 -22.64 17.60 19.61
C GLU A 187 -22.17 19.03 19.97
N PRO A 188 -23.00 19.87 20.62
CA PRO A 188 -22.64 21.23 20.98
C PRO A 188 -21.75 21.26 22.24
N SER A 189 -20.61 21.93 22.12
CA SER A 189 -19.76 22.51 23.18
C SER A 189 -19.93 21.94 24.60
N SER A 190 -19.06 21.00 24.96
CA SER A 190 -18.59 20.89 26.34
C SER A 190 -17.06 20.76 26.34
N SER A 191 -16.42 21.59 27.17
CA SER A 191 -14.98 21.65 27.35
C SER A 191 -14.49 20.36 28.01
N CYS A 192 -14.10 19.39 27.20
CA CYS A 192 -13.27 18.28 27.65
C CYS A 192 -12.01 18.27 26.79
N ASN A 193 -10.84 18.21 27.44
CA ASN A 193 -9.56 17.96 26.79
C ASN A 193 -9.65 16.57 26.13
N VAL A 194 -10.09 16.53 24.88
CA VAL A 194 -10.12 15.30 24.10
C VAL A 194 -8.68 15.05 23.71
N HIS A 195 -7.99 14.21 24.49
CA HIS A 195 -6.82 13.50 24.00
C HIS A 195 -7.23 12.90 22.66
N SER A 196 -6.66 13.43 21.57
CA SER A 196 -6.86 12.88 20.25
C SER A 196 -6.22 11.50 20.31
N ASP A 197 -7.01 10.48 20.61
CA ASP A 197 -6.58 9.09 20.55
C ASP A 197 -6.29 8.80 19.07
N SER A 198 -5.04 9.06 18.70
CA SER A 198 -4.45 8.56 17.48
C SER A 198 -4.59 7.05 17.56
N ALA A 199 -5.44 6.45 16.72
CA ALA A 199 -5.38 5.02 16.51
C ALA A 199 -3.98 4.74 15.95
N ALA A 200 -3.09 4.26 16.82
CA ALA A 200 -1.75 3.89 16.45
C ALA A 200 -1.80 2.56 15.70
N LEU A 201 -0.92 2.38 14.73
CA LEU A 201 -0.80 1.12 14.03
C LEU A 201 -0.27 0.04 14.99
N HIS A 202 -0.98 -1.08 15.06
CA HIS A 202 -0.65 -2.27 15.86
C HIS A 202 0.42 -3.12 15.17
N LEU A 203 1.51 -2.48 14.76
CA LEU A 203 2.55 -3.12 13.97
C LEU A 203 3.38 -4.07 14.86
N LYS A 204 3.30 -5.37 14.56
CA LYS A 204 4.02 -6.43 15.30
C LYS A 204 5.34 -6.81 14.65
N LYS A 205 5.45 -6.67 13.32
CA LYS A 205 6.62 -7.08 12.57
C LYS A 205 7.09 -5.97 11.64
N LEU A 206 8.37 -5.62 11.75
CA LEU A 206 9.01 -4.61 10.93
C LEU A 206 10.32 -5.14 10.37
N ARG A 207 10.47 -5.09 9.04
CA ARG A 207 11.74 -5.38 8.35
C ARG A 207 12.26 -4.12 7.65
N LEU A 208 13.50 -3.77 7.95
CA LEU A 208 14.20 -2.57 7.49
C LEU A 208 15.52 -2.95 6.83
N THR A 209 15.95 -2.20 5.82
CA THR A 209 17.31 -2.23 5.28
C THR A 209 17.91 -0.82 5.28
N GLY A 210 19.15 -0.62 5.71
CA GLY A 210 19.88 0.65 5.50
C GLY A 210 20.06 1.56 6.73
N SER A 211 20.23 2.87 6.47
CA SER A 211 20.78 3.87 7.41
C SER A 211 19.84 4.34 8.52
N SER A 212 20.44 4.93 9.55
CA SER A 212 19.88 5.17 10.88
C SER A 212 18.79 6.24 11.00
N SER A 213 18.67 7.14 10.01
CA SER A 213 17.65 8.20 9.94
C SER A 213 16.20 7.69 10.02
N SER A 214 15.98 6.43 9.66
CA SER A 214 14.66 5.79 9.64
C SER A 214 14.20 5.24 11.00
N TRP A 215 15.09 5.13 11.99
CA TRP A 215 14.78 4.41 13.24
C TRP A 215 14.05 5.23 14.29
N GLY A 216 14.03 6.55 14.18
CA GLY A 216 13.31 7.42 15.13
C GLY A 216 11.83 7.04 15.29
N TYR A 217 11.25 6.43 14.26
CA TYR A 217 9.87 5.93 14.27
C TYR A 217 9.65 4.70 15.15
N LEU A 218 10.67 3.88 15.39
CA LEU A 218 10.54 2.68 16.22
C LEU A 218 9.94 3.02 17.60
N ARG A 219 10.23 4.21 18.13
CA ARG A 219 9.68 4.76 19.39
C ARG A 219 8.15 4.78 19.46
N HIS A 220 7.47 4.78 18.32
CA HIS A 220 6.01 4.80 18.23
C HIS A 220 5.40 3.40 18.02
N CYS A 221 6.21 2.37 17.74
CA CYS A 221 5.77 0.99 17.57
C CYS A 221 5.84 0.23 18.90
N THR A 222 4.91 0.51 19.81
CA THR A 222 4.91 -0.09 21.16
C THR A 222 4.55 -1.58 21.17
N GLU A 223 3.96 -2.11 20.10
CA GLU A 223 3.55 -3.52 19.99
C GLU A 223 4.50 -4.37 19.13
N LEU A 224 5.69 -3.85 18.81
CA LEU A 224 6.62 -4.52 17.93
C LEU A 224 7.21 -5.77 18.59
N GLU A 225 6.90 -6.95 18.05
CA GLU A 225 7.38 -8.26 18.51
C GLU A 225 8.63 -8.70 17.75
N ILE A 226 8.72 -8.36 16.46
CA ILE A 226 9.81 -8.77 15.56
C ILE A 226 10.34 -7.56 14.82
N LEU A 227 11.62 -7.25 15.05
CA LEU A 227 12.37 -6.23 14.32
C LEU A 227 13.51 -6.91 13.57
N HIS A 228 13.50 -6.84 12.24
CA HIS A 228 14.58 -7.29 11.38
C HIS A 228 15.26 -6.09 10.74
N ILE A 229 16.58 -5.96 10.93
CA ILE A 229 17.36 -4.88 10.33
C ILE A 229 18.51 -5.52 9.56
N GLU A 230 18.57 -5.26 8.26
CA GLU A 230 19.65 -5.70 7.38
C GLU A 230 20.51 -4.51 6.96
N CYS A 231 21.80 -4.74 6.70
CA CYS A 231 22.74 -3.72 6.23
C CYS A 231 22.82 -2.46 7.14
N CYS A 232 22.78 -2.68 8.46
CA CYS A 232 22.89 -1.62 9.47
C CYS A 232 24.31 -1.04 9.49
N ASN A 233 24.44 0.25 9.17
CA ASN A 233 25.73 0.94 9.12
C ASN A 233 26.07 1.70 10.42
N ASP A 234 25.10 1.91 11.32
CA ASP A 234 25.29 2.66 12.57
C ASP A 234 24.64 1.96 13.77
N MET A 235 25.35 1.01 14.37
CA MET A 235 24.83 0.24 15.51
C MET A 235 24.65 1.08 16.79
N ALA A 236 25.27 2.27 16.90
CA ALA A 236 25.22 3.09 18.10
C ALA A 236 23.86 3.80 18.23
N GLU A 237 23.35 4.38 17.14
CA GLU A 237 22.03 5.01 17.11
C GLU A 237 20.90 3.99 17.32
N LEU A 238 21.08 2.76 16.83
CA LEU A 238 20.12 1.67 17.05
C LEU A 238 20.01 1.33 18.54
N LEU A 239 21.13 1.24 19.23
CA LEU A 239 21.17 0.94 20.67
C LEU A 239 20.46 2.02 21.49
N GLU A 240 20.64 3.30 21.16
CA GLU A 240 19.97 4.40 21.85
C GLU A 240 18.44 4.34 21.65
N ILE A 241 17.99 3.99 20.44
CA ILE A 241 16.57 3.87 20.14
C ILE A 241 15.96 2.64 20.83
N LEU A 242 16.66 1.50 20.82
CA LEU A 242 16.24 0.29 21.51
C LEU A 242 16.19 0.46 23.04
N GLN A 243 17.15 1.19 23.62
CA GLN A 243 17.13 1.52 25.07
C GLN A 243 15.89 2.32 25.45
N ASN A 244 15.50 3.29 24.61
CA ASN A 244 14.28 4.07 24.81
C ASN A 244 13.01 3.21 24.71
N LEU A 245 12.98 2.19 23.84
CA LEU A 245 11.87 1.23 23.75
C LEU A 245 11.72 0.38 25.01
N THR A 246 12.84 -0.06 25.60
CA THR A 246 12.83 -0.86 26.84
C THR A 246 12.55 -0.05 28.12
N SER A 247 12.57 1.28 28.05
CA SER A 247 12.40 2.16 29.21
C SER A 247 10.94 2.38 29.65
N HIS A 248 9.97 1.85 28.89
CA HIS A 248 8.59 1.72 29.36
C HIS A 248 8.47 0.39 30.10
N PRO A 249 8.41 0.36 31.45
CA PRO A 249 8.16 -0.88 32.15
C PRO A 249 6.78 -1.38 31.76
N CYS A 250 6.75 -2.60 31.23
CA CYS A 250 5.55 -3.43 31.16
C CYS A 250 5.09 -3.64 32.62
N SER A 251 4.24 -2.75 33.12
CA SER A 251 3.62 -2.85 34.44
C SER A 251 2.42 -3.78 34.36
N SER A 252 2.67 -5.07 34.15
CA SER A 252 1.68 -6.14 34.39
C SER A 252 2.32 -7.52 34.28
N CYS A 253 3.13 -7.88 35.29
CA CYS A 253 3.34 -9.26 35.74
C CYS A 253 3.91 -9.24 37.17
N LEU A 254 3.01 -9.07 38.15
CA LEU A 254 3.04 -9.72 39.47
C LEU A 254 1.61 -10.15 39.79
#